data_AF-A0A1R2BBB7-F1
#
_entry.id   AF-A0A1R2BBB7-F1
#
_cell.length_a   1.000
_cell.length_b   1.000
_cell.length_c   1.000
_cell.angle_alpha   90.00
_cell.angle_beta   90.00
_cell.angle_gamma   90.00
#
_symmetry.space_group_name_H-M   'P 1'
#
loop_
_entity.id
_entity.type
_entity.pdbx_description
1 polymer ?
#
loop_
_entity_poly.entity_id
_entity_poly.type
_entity_poly.pdbx_seq_one_letter_code
_entity_poly.pdbx_strand_id
1 'polypeptide(L)'
;MERYISEIHSLFQQERLKDSGVVVKRFEDDFPEEAKENELVRIIKQDLSLADQCLQLLSDMDDWTLVKQSEDIATFTKGSSDDFMVRAEMTMKHSIFPILALFSECELLSEWVPILEDAKVIGSPSKFNRIIQYFLKMPWPIDKRDAVISTVGIPIPENRSILITLKSINENNYLSIPIPETESIRIDINLGCLNIHQIEDNEIQVSLVARVDVKLALIPSAVVNYAAKHGVFFFMNAVKEMCDEYPGSKYEELVRSKPEYYEEIKRRISSFI
;
A
#
# COMPACT_ATOMS: atom_id res chain seq x y z
N MET A 1 31.25 4.38 -9.18
CA MET A 1 29.92 4.87 -9.61
C MET A 1 29.11 3.82 -10.38
N GLU A 2 29.44 3.46 -11.63
CA GLU A 2 28.61 2.54 -12.46
C GLU A 2 28.28 1.20 -11.78
N ARG A 3 29.25 0.62 -11.08
CA ARG A 3 29.06 -0.61 -10.29
C ARG A 3 27.96 -0.45 -9.23
N TYR A 4 27.91 0.67 -8.52
CA TYR A 4 26.87 0.94 -7.52
C TYR A 4 25.49 1.02 -8.17
N ILE A 5 25.38 1.77 -9.26
CA ILE A 5 24.12 1.94 -9.98
C ILE A 5 23.60 0.60 -10.50
N SER A 6 24.47 -0.22 -11.09
CA SER A 6 24.12 -1.55 -11.57
C SER A 6 23.66 -2.49 -10.44
N GLU A 7 24.36 -2.46 -9.29
CA GLU A 7 24.01 -3.27 -8.12
C GLU A 7 22.67 -2.83 -7.52
N ILE A 8 22.44 -1.51 -7.36
CA ILE A 8 21.17 -0.94 -6.87
C ILE A 8 20.01 -1.35 -7.78
N HIS A 9 20.18 -1.21 -9.10
CA HIS A 9 19.14 -1.58 -10.06
C HIS A 9 18.85 -3.09 -10.00
N SER A 10 19.88 -3.92 -9.89
CA SER A 10 19.72 -5.37 -9.79
C SER A 10 18.95 -5.78 -8.53
N LEU A 11 19.29 -5.21 -7.37
CA LEU A 11 18.60 -5.49 -6.11
C LEU A 11 17.16 -4.98 -6.09
N PHE A 12 16.90 -3.80 -6.67
CA PHE A 12 15.56 -3.25 -6.84
C PHE A 12 14.67 -4.17 -7.69
N GLN A 13 15.17 -4.63 -8.84
CA GLN A 13 14.45 -5.59 -9.71
C GLN A 13 14.21 -6.96 -9.05
N GLN A 14 15.07 -7.33 -8.10
CA GLN A 14 14.93 -8.54 -7.29
C GLN A 14 14.05 -8.35 -6.04
N GLU A 15 13.47 -7.17 -5.83
CA GLU A 15 12.61 -6.84 -4.68
C GLU A 15 13.34 -6.91 -3.34
N ARG A 16 14.64 -6.63 -3.36
CA ARG A 16 15.51 -6.65 -2.18
C ARG A 16 15.69 -5.23 -1.64
N LEU A 17 14.58 -4.56 -1.33
CA LEU A 17 14.58 -3.13 -0.97
C LEU A 17 15.52 -2.78 0.18
N LYS A 18 15.53 -3.60 1.26
CA LYS A 18 16.46 -3.41 2.40
C LYS A 18 17.92 -3.50 1.96
N ASP A 19 18.28 -4.48 1.13
CA ASP A 19 19.64 -4.65 0.61
C ASP A 19 20.01 -3.50 -0.33
N SER A 20 19.09 -3.08 -1.20
CA SER A 20 19.27 -1.89 -2.03
C SER A 20 19.60 -0.66 -1.16
N GLY A 21 18.93 -0.50 -0.01
CA GLY A 21 19.21 0.56 0.96
C GLY A 21 20.65 0.55 1.49
N VAL A 22 21.20 -0.64 1.76
CA VAL A 22 22.61 -0.78 2.18
C VAL A 22 23.57 -0.33 1.08
N VAL A 23 23.28 -0.68 -0.17
CA VAL A 23 24.10 -0.24 -1.31
C VAL A 23 23.95 1.26 -1.57
N VAL A 24 22.72 1.78 -1.48
CA VAL A 24 22.43 3.21 -1.57
C VAL A 24 23.24 4.00 -0.55
N LYS A 25 23.26 3.58 0.72
CA LYS A 25 24.04 4.26 1.75
C LYS A 25 25.53 4.32 1.41
N ARG A 26 26.12 3.21 0.97
CA ARG A 26 27.54 3.19 0.53
C ARG A 26 27.76 4.08 -0.69
N PHE A 27 26.81 4.11 -1.61
CA PHE A 27 26.87 4.98 -2.79
C PHE A 27 26.83 6.46 -2.40
N GLU A 28 25.99 6.85 -1.43
CA GLU A 28 25.93 8.21 -0.88
C GLU A 28 27.21 8.62 -0.15
N ASP A 29 27.80 7.70 0.62
CA ASP A 29 29.05 7.95 1.34
C ASP A 29 30.23 8.21 0.36
N ASP A 30 30.27 7.47 -0.75
CA ASP A 30 31.36 7.57 -1.75
C ASP A 30 31.11 8.67 -2.82
N PHE A 31 29.85 8.95 -3.17
CA PHE A 31 29.43 9.81 -4.29
C PHE A 31 28.16 10.63 -3.94
N PRO A 32 28.24 11.58 -2.99
CA PRO A 32 27.06 12.22 -2.41
C PRO A 32 26.24 13.06 -3.41
N GLU A 33 26.90 13.78 -4.32
CA GLU A 33 26.21 14.64 -5.30
C GLU A 33 25.51 13.80 -6.37
N GLU A 34 26.16 12.75 -6.88
CA GLU A 34 25.56 11.87 -7.88
C GLU A 34 24.44 11.00 -7.31
N ALA A 35 24.57 10.59 -6.05
CA ALA A 35 23.51 9.86 -5.35
C ALA A 35 22.26 10.74 -5.14
N LYS A 36 22.44 12.04 -4.85
CA LYS A 36 21.34 13.00 -4.68
C LYS A 36 20.54 13.22 -5.96
N GLU A 37 21.21 13.26 -7.12
CA GLU A 37 20.57 13.45 -8.43
C GLU A 37 19.99 12.15 -9.03
N ASN A 38 20.29 10.99 -8.44
CA ASN A 38 19.81 9.71 -8.95
C ASN A 38 18.37 9.42 -8.50
N GLU A 39 17.46 9.32 -9.47
CA GLU A 39 16.03 9.08 -9.22
C GLU A 39 15.76 7.79 -8.43
N LEU A 40 16.40 6.68 -8.80
CA LEU A 40 16.18 5.38 -8.17
C LEU A 40 16.68 5.37 -6.71
N VAL A 41 17.82 6.04 -6.44
CA VAL A 41 18.33 6.25 -5.08
C VAL A 41 17.31 6.99 -4.23
N ARG A 42 16.78 8.11 -4.73
CA ARG A 42 15.75 8.89 -4.04
C ARG A 42 14.51 8.06 -3.73
N ILE A 43 14.02 7.28 -4.70
CA ILE A 43 12.85 6.43 -4.54
C ILE A 43 13.07 5.35 -3.47
N ILE A 44 14.19 4.63 -3.52
CA ILE A 44 14.51 3.59 -2.54
C ILE A 44 14.55 4.17 -1.12
N LYS A 45 15.16 5.35 -0.95
CA LYS A 45 15.20 6.04 0.35
C LYS A 45 13.81 6.42 0.85
N GLN A 46 12.98 6.95 -0.03
CA GLN A 46 11.60 7.30 0.32
C GLN A 46 10.80 6.06 0.69
N ASP A 47 10.94 4.94 -0.03
CA ASP A 47 10.20 3.71 0.24
C ASP A 47 10.63 3.07 1.56
N LEU A 48 11.93 3.07 1.87
CA LEU A 48 12.45 2.62 3.17
C LEU A 48 11.95 3.52 4.30
N SER A 49 12.06 4.84 4.14
CA SER A 49 11.57 5.79 5.15
C SER A 49 10.06 5.67 5.37
N LEU A 50 9.29 5.42 4.31
CA LEU A 50 7.86 5.21 4.38
C LEU A 50 7.54 3.90 5.11
N ALA A 51 8.26 2.82 4.83
CA ALA A 51 8.09 1.54 5.51
C ALA A 51 8.34 1.69 7.02
N ASP A 52 9.42 2.36 7.41
CA ASP A 52 9.75 2.61 8.82
C ASP A 52 8.67 3.46 9.51
N GLN A 53 8.21 4.53 8.88
CA GLN A 53 7.11 5.36 9.41
C GLN A 53 5.82 4.56 9.57
N CYS A 54 5.48 3.72 8.59
CA CYS A 54 4.30 2.85 8.65
C CYS A 54 4.39 1.87 9.83
N LEU A 55 5.53 1.21 10.02
CA LEU A 55 5.74 0.27 11.12
C LEU A 55 5.72 0.98 12.48
N GLN A 56 6.27 2.19 12.57
CA GLN A 56 6.17 3.00 13.78
C GLN A 56 4.71 3.35 14.08
N LEU A 57 3.94 3.83 13.09
CA LEU A 57 2.52 4.16 13.25
C LEU A 57 1.65 2.95 13.60
N LEU A 58 2.04 1.76 13.17
CA LEU A 58 1.38 0.50 13.50
C LEU A 58 1.76 -0.02 14.90
N SER A 59 2.97 0.26 15.39
CA SER A 59 3.39 -0.15 16.73
C SER A 59 2.95 0.83 17.82
N ASP A 60 2.77 2.10 17.46
CA ASP A 60 2.37 3.17 18.37
C ASP A 60 0.85 3.38 18.36
N MET A 61 0.22 3.18 19.52
CA MET A 61 -1.21 3.41 19.75
C MET A 61 -1.49 4.76 20.43
N ASP A 62 -0.45 5.55 20.74
CA ASP A 62 -0.63 6.82 21.44
C ASP A 62 -1.32 7.85 20.53
N ASP A 63 -2.22 8.62 21.15
CA ASP A 63 -3.09 9.64 20.54
C ASP A 63 -4.08 9.14 19.46
N TRP A 64 -4.22 7.83 19.26
CA TRP A 64 -5.27 7.29 18.40
C TRP A 64 -6.62 7.32 19.13
N THR A 65 -7.63 7.93 18.51
CA THR A 65 -9.00 7.95 19.01
C THR A 65 -9.80 6.84 18.36
N LEU A 66 -10.38 5.94 19.16
CA LEU A 66 -11.28 4.89 18.68
C LEU A 66 -12.55 5.51 18.07
N VAL A 67 -12.88 5.12 16.84
CA VAL A 67 -14.08 5.57 16.13
C VAL A 67 -15.16 4.50 16.11
N LYS A 68 -14.79 3.25 15.81
CA LYS A 68 -15.71 2.12 15.72
C LYS A 68 -15.03 0.82 16.10
N GLN A 69 -15.78 -0.08 16.71
CA GLN A 69 -15.32 -1.42 17.05
C GLN A 69 -16.44 -2.44 16.80
N SER A 70 -16.11 -3.55 16.15
CA SER A 70 -16.86 -4.81 16.11
C SER A 70 -16.06 -5.91 16.83
N GLU A 71 -16.54 -7.16 16.77
CA GLU A 71 -15.85 -8.31 17.37
C GLU A 71 -14.40 -8.45 16.86
N ASP A 72 -14.19 -8.18 15.57
CA ASP A 72 -12.96 -8.49 14.85
C ASP A 72 -12.30 -7.27 14.18
N ILE A 73 -12.98 -6.12 14.10
CA ILE A 73 -12.47 -4.90 13.45
C ILE A 73 -12.52 -3.72 14.41
N ALA A 74 -11.42 -2.97 14.50
CA ALA A 74 -11.37 -1.68 15.19
C ALA A 74 -10.84 -0.60 14.25
N THR A 75 -11.46 0.59 14.27
CA THR A 75 -11.01 1.74 13.50
C THR A 75 -10.71 2.93 14.38
N PHE A 76 -9.67 3.67 14.02
CA PHE A 76 -9.13 4.78 14.79
C PHE A 76 -8.82 5.96 13.89
N THR A 77 -8.77 7.14 14.48
CA THR A 77 -8.33 8.38 13.82
C THR A 77 -7.32 9.11 14.68
N LYS A 78 -6.39 9.81 14.04
CA LYS A 78 -5.41 10.69 14.69
C LYS A 78 -5.31 12.01 13.91
N GLY A 79 -5.04 13.10 14.64
CA GLY A 79 -4.79 14.42 14.05
C GLY A 79 -6.01 15.33 13.94
N SER A 80 -5.92 16.33 13.06
CA SER A 80 -6.89 17.43 12.92
C SER A 80 -7.44 17.52 11.50
N SER A 81 -8.21 18.57 11.16
CA SER A 81 -8.78 18.73 9.81
C SER A 81 -7.73 18.78 8.70
N ASP A 82 -6.53 19.25 9.01
CA ASP A 82 -5.48 19.55 8.03
C ASP A 82 -4.37 18.49 8.01
N ASP A 83 -4.38 17.60 9.00
CA ASP A 83 -3.51 16.42 9.11
C ASP A 83 -4.33 15.28 9.71
N PHE A 84 -5.17 14.67 8.87
CA PHE A 84 -6.09 13.60 9.27
C PHE A 84 -5.54 12.23 8.90
N MET A 85 -5.44 11.35 9.89
CA MET A 85 -5.00 9.98 9.71
C MET A 85 -6.09 9.00 10.12
N VAL A 86 -6.18 7.90 9.38
CA VAL A 86 -7.04 6.76 9.69
C VAL A 86 -6.19 5.53 9.94
N ARG A 87 -6.66 4.70 10.87
CA ARG A 87 -6.12 3.37 11.13
C ARG A 87 -7.25 2.38 11.26
N ALA A 88 -7.00 1.14 10.85
CA ALA A 88 -7.86 0.04 11.20
C ALA A 88 -7.06 -1.21 11.46
N GLU A 89 -7.60 -2.06 12.33
CA GLU A 89 -7.09 -3.39 12.60
C GLU A 89 -8.22 -4.39 12.46
N MET A 90 -7.89 -5.55 11.90
CA MET A 90 -8.80 -6.66 11.74
C MET A 90 -8.08 -7.98 12.02
N THR A 91 -8.70 -8.87 12.78
CA THR A 91 -8.23 -10.25 12.95
C THR A 91 -9.19 -11.21 12.27
N MET A 92 -8.67 -12.21 11.56
CA MET A 92 -9.51 -13.19 10.86
C MET A 92 -8.86 -14.57 10.77
N LYS A 93 -9.70 -15.62 10.73
CA LYS A 93 -9.28 -17.03 10.67
C LYS A 93 -9.01 -17.49 9.24
N HIS A 94 -7.99 -16.91 8.63
CA HIS A 94 -7.55 -17.22 7.27
C HIS A 94 -6.03 -17.32 7.20
N SER A 95 -5.52 -18.04 6.20
CA SER A 95 -4.12 -17.93 5.81
C SER A 95 -3.83 -16.58 5.14
N ILE A 96 -2.57 -16.16 5.12
CA ILE A 96 -2.16 -14.88 4.52
C ILE A 96 -2.32 -14.83 2.98
N PHE A 97 -2.29 -15.99 2.32
CA PHE A 97 -2.16 -16.06 0.86
C PHE A 97 -3.36 -15.47 0.08
N PRO A 98 -4.62 -15.78 0.41
CA PRO A 98 -5.79 -15.18 -0.27
C PRO A 98 -5.73 -13.65 -0.30
N ILE A 99 -5.39 -13.00 0.81
CA ILE A 99 -5.29 -11.54 0.89
C ILE A 99 -4.23 -11.02 -0.09
N LEU A 100 -3.06 -11.64 -0.11
CA LEU A 100 -1.98 -11.22 -1.02
C LEU A 100 -2.37 -11.40 -2.48
N ALA A 101 -3.17 -12.41 -2.80
CA ALA A 101 -3.73 -12.59 -4.14
C ALA A 101 -4.71 -11.48 -4.51
N LEU A 102 -5.62 -11.10 -3.59
CA LEU A 102 -6.54 -9.98 -3.80
C LEU A 102 -5.80 -8.68 -4.11
N PHE A 103 -4.80 -8.32 -3.31
CA PHE A 103 -4.05 -7.07 -3.50
C PHE A 103 -3.05 -7.11 -4.67
N SER A 104 -2.68 -8.29 -5.16
CA SER A 104 -1.83 -8.44 -6.35
C SER A 104 -2.57 -8.14 -7.66
N GLU A 105 -3.89 -8.34 -7.70
CA GLU A 105 -4.72 -8.11 -8.87
C GLU A 105 -5.37 -6.72 -8.80
N CYS A 106 -4.53 -5.68 -8.83
CA CYS A 106 -4.90 -4.29 -8.49
C CYS A 106 -6.08 -3.71 -9.30
N GLU A 107 -6.25 -4.13 -10.55
CA GLU A 107 -7.34 -3.63 -11.42
C GLU A 107 -8.71 -4.18 -10.99
N LEU A 108 -8.73 -5.31 -10.29
CA LEU A 108 -9.96 -5.93 -9.79
C LEU A 108 -10.44 -5.35 -8.45
N LEU A 109 -9.63 -4.47 -7.84
CA LEU A 109 -9.99 -3.81 -6.58
C LEU A 109 -11.28 -2.98 -6.72
N SER A 110 -11.53 -2.40 -7.90
CA SER A 110 -12.71 -1.55 -8.14
C SER A 110 -14.04 -2.31 -8.05
N GLU A 111 -14.00 -3.65 -8.13
CA GLU A 111 -15.20 -4.48 -8.06
C GLU A 111 -15.73 -4.65 -6.63
N TRP A 112 -14.88 -4.46 -5.62
CA TRP A 112 -15.25 -4.74 -4.22
C TRP A 112 -14.78 -3.68 -3.21
N VAL A 113 -13.78 -2.85 -3.54
CA VAL A 113 -13.37 -1.73 -2.68
C VAL A 113 -14.42 -0.63 -2.77
N PRO A 114 -15.15 -0.30 -1.67
CA PRO A 114 -16.37 0.53 -1.75
C PRO A 114 -16.17 1.92 -2.35
N ILE A 115 -15.03 2.56 -2.07
CA ILE A 115 -14.73 3.93 -2.50
C ILE A 115 -14.11 4.00 -3.90
N LEU A 116 -13.77 2.86 -4.50
CA LEU A 116 -13.04 2.82 -5.76
C LEU A 116 -14.05 2.76 -6.93
N GLU A 117 -13.95 3.70 -7.86
CA GLU A 117 -14.70 3.71 -9.12
C GLU A 117 -14.00 2.83 -10.15
N ASP A 118 -12.68 2.97 -10.26
CA ASP A 118 -11.84 2.26 -11.22
C ASP A 118 -10.39 2.22 -10.72
N ALA A 119 -9.60 1.25 -11.19
CA ALA A 119 -8.19 1.12 -10.91
C ALA A 119 -7.44 0.64 -12.15
N LYS A 120 -6.36 1.34 -12.50
CA LYS A 120 -5.53 1.02 -13.68
C LYS A 120 -4.08 0.88 -13.30
N VAL A 121 -3.46 -0.23 -13.68
CA VAL A 121 -2.01 -0.38 -13.51
C VAL A 121 -1.32 0.35 -14.65
N ILE A 122 -0.67 1.48 -14.35
CA ILE A 122 0.03 2.29 -15.36
C ILE A 122 1.49 1.87 -15.54
N GLY A 123 2.04 1.13 -14.57
CA GLY A 123 3.43 0.66 -14.63
C GLY A 123 3.76 -0.40 -13.60
N SER A 124 4.82 -1.16 -13.86
CA SER A 124 5.35 -2.17 -12.94
C SER A 124 6.88 -2.07 -12.91
N PRO A 125 7.45 -1.14 -12.13
CA PRO A 125 8.90 -0.94 -12.06
C PRO A 125 9.67 -2.21 -11.67
N SER A 126 9.01 -3.12 -10.96
CA SER A 126 9.52 -4.44 -10.59
C SER A 126 8.33 -5.41 -10.35
N LYS A 127 8.59 -6.66 -9.96
CA LYS A 127 7.55 -7.68 -9.74
C LYS A 127 6.54 -7.35 -8.63
N PHE A 128 6.94 -6.71 -7.53
CA PHE A 128 6.04 -6.30 -6.43
C PHE A 128 5.99 -4.79 -6.22
N ASN A 129 6.51 -4.02 -7.18
CA ASN A 129 6.27 -2.59 -7.29
C ASN A 129 5.24 -2.32 -8.41
N ARG A 130 4.18 -1.60 -8.08
CA ARG A 130 3.16 -1.17 -9.05
C ARG A 130 2.99 0.32 -8.99
N ILE A 131 2.77 0.91 -10.17
CA ILE A 131 2.22 2.25 -10.29
C ILE A 131 0.76 2.11 -10.70
N ILE A 132 -0.14 2.69 -9.90
CA ILE A 132 -1.58 2.48 -10.05
C ILE A 132 -2.27 3.84 -10.06
N GLN A 133 -3.20 4.05 -11.00
CA GLN A 133 -4.15 5.15 -10.96
C GLN A 133 -5.47 4.65 -10.38
N TYR A 134 -5.88 5.24 -9.26
CA TYR A 134 -7.19 5.01 -8.64
C TYR A 134 -8.12 6.17 -8.95
N PHE A 135 -9.36 5.84 -9.33
CA PHE A 135 -10.45 6.79 -9.46
C PHE A 135 -11.42 6.58 -8.31
N LEU A 136 -11.76 7.63 -7.57
CA LEU A 136 -12.49 7.53 -6.31
C LEU A 136 -13.92 8.08 -6.41
N LYS A 137 -14.86 7.30 -5.88
CA LYS A 137 -16.27 7.70 -5.70
C LYS A 137 -16.38 8.58 -4.46
N MET A 138 -16.79 9.83 -4.65
CA MET A 138 -17.06 10.76 -3.56
C MET A 138 -18.55 11.02 -3.37
N PRO A 139 -19.03 11.28 -2.13
CA PRO A 139 -20.42 11.63 -1.91
C PRO A 139 -20.73 13.00 -2.52
N TRP A 140 -21.89 13.12 -3.18
CA TRP A 140 -22.37 14.40 -3.70
C TRP A 140 -22.46 15.44 -2.56
N PRO A 141 -22.05 16.71 -2.75
CA PRO A 141 -21.70 17.39 -4.01
C PRO A 141 -20.19 17.45 -4.31
N ILE A 142 -19.40 16.48 -3.84
CA ILE A 142 -17.94 16.48 -4.02
C ILE A 142 -17.60 15.96 -5.42
N ASP A 143 -16.85 16.74 -6.21
CA ASP A 143 -16.36 16.32 -7.54
C ASP A 143 -15.56 15.01 -7.49
N LYS A 144 -15.30 14.43 -8.67
CA LYS A 144 -14.47 13.22 -8.78
C LYS A 144 -13.04 13.47 -8.34
N ARG A 145 -12.45 12.48 -7.66
CA ARG A 145 -11.05 12.48 -7.23
C ARG A 145 -10.32 11.33 -7.90
N ASP A 146 -9.03 11.50 -8.15
CA ASP A 146 -8.14 10.41 -8.52
C ASP A 146 -6.82 10.47 -7.72
N ALA A 147 -6.09 9.38 -7.70
CA ALA A 147 -4.75 9.29 -7.12
C ALA A 147 -3.87 8.47 -8.05
N VAL A 148 -2.63 8.89 -8.27
CA VAL A 148 -1.61 8.02 -8.88
C VAL A 148 -0.58 7.69 -7.82
N ILE A 149 -0.43 6.42 -7.53
CA ILE A 149 0.39 5.94 -6.42
C ILE A 149 1.47 4.97 -6.88
N SER A 150 2.59 4.97 -6.18
CA SER A 150 3.54 3.86 -6.16
C SER A 150 3.21 2.96 -4.98
N THR A 151 3.19 1.66 -5.22
CA THR A 151 2.98 0.64 -4.19
C THR A 151 4.13 -0.36 -4.19
N VAL A 152 4.56 -0.82 -3.02
CA VAL A 152 5.65 -1.79 -2.87
C VAL A 152 5.27 -2.83 -1.83
N GLY A 153 5.39 -4.11 -2.18
CA GLY A 153 5.25 -5.24 -1.26
C GLY A 153 6.58 -5.62 -0.61
N ILE A 154 6.70 -5.41 0.69
CA ILE A 154 7.92 -5.60 1.48
C ILE A 154 7.71 -6.76 2.47
N PRO A 155 8.37 -7.92 2.28
CA PRO A 155 8.33 -8.97 3.28
C PRO A 155 9.12 -8.54 4.54
N ILE A 156 8.56 -8.86 5.71
CA ILE A 156 9.16 -8.65 7.03
C ILE A 156 9.17 -10.01 7.74
N PRO A 157 10.13 -10.89 7.42
CA PRO A 157 10.17 -12.24 7.96
C PRO A 157 10.24 -12.27 9.49
N GLU A 158 10.94 -11.29 10.08
CA GLU A 158 11.10 -11.19 11.54
C GLU A 158 9.76 -10.98 12.27
N ASN A 159 8.76 -10.43 11.57
CA ASN A 159 7.41 -10.19 12.07
C ASN A 159 6.38 -11.08 11.38
N ARG A 160 6.81 -12.12 10.62
CA ARG A 160 5.94 -12.99 9.83
C ARG A 160 4.88 -12.22 9.03
N SER A 161 5.27 -11.07 8.46
CA SER A 161 4.32 -10.16 7.82
C SER A 161 4.78 -9.69 6.45
N ILE A 162 3.81 -9.25 5.64
CA ILE A 162 4.08 -8.48 4.43
C ILE A 162 3.48 -7.09 4.61
N LEU A 163 4.32 -6.07 4.45
CA LEU A 163 3.92 -4.68 4.44
C LEU A 163 3.78 -4.21 2.99
N ILE A 164 2.58 -3.81 2.61
CA ILE A 164 2.32 -3.13 1.34
C ILE A 164 2.29 -1.64 1.65
N THR A 165 3.26 -0.88 1.16
CA THR A 165 3.29 0.59 1.31
C THR A 165 2.70 1.25 0.07
N LEU A 166 2.10 2.43 0.24
CA LEU A 166 1.53 3.22 -0.84
C LEU A 166 1.76 4.73 -0.60
N LYS A 167 2.15 5.45 -1.65
CA LYS A 167 2.37 6.90 -1.66
C LYS A 167 2.02 7.53 -3.00
N SER A 168 1.51 8.76 -3.01
CA SER A 168 1.26 9.51 -4.23
C SER A 168 2.54 9.82 -5.00
N ILE A 169 2.44 9.80 -6.32
CA ILE A 169 3.44 10.28 -7.26
C ILE A 169 3.01 11.66 -7.73
N ASN A 170 3.79 12.68 -7.37
CA ASN A 170 3.51 14.09 -7.65
C ASN A 170 4.40 14.67 -8.76
N GLU A 171 4.90 13.78 -9.62
CA GLU A 171 5.81 14.07 -10.73
C GLU A 171 5.13 13.68 -12.05
N ASN A 172 5.49 14.35 -13.15
CA ASN A 172 4.92 14.02 -14.47
C ASN A 172 5.46 12.71 -15.05
N ASN A 173 6.59 12.23 -14.52
CA ASN A 173 7.19 10.94 -14.85
C ASN A 173 7.72 10.31 -13.56
N TYR A 174 7.71 8.98 -13.49
CA TYR A 174 8.27 8.23 -12.38
C TYR A 174 8.93 6.95 -12.90
N LEU A 175 10.24 6.81 -12.73
CA LEU A 175 11.04 5.70 -13.28
C LEU A 175 10.81 5.54 -14.79
N SER A 176 10.86 6.65 -15.52
CA SER A 176 10.57 6.74 -16.96
C SER A 176 9.14 6.36 -17.39
N ILE A 177 8.20 6.23 -16.45
CA ILE A 177 6.78 5.98 -16.73
C ILE A 177 6.03 7.30 -16.66
N PRO A 178 5.38 7.74 -17.75
CA PRO A 178 4.62 8.99 -17.75
C PRO A 178 3.37 8.85 -16.88
N ILE A 179 3.11 9.87 -16.07
CA ILE A 179 1.95 9.93 -15.19
C ILE A 179 0.78 10.57 -15.96
N PRO A 180 -0.38 9.90 -16.07
CA PRO A 180 -1.49 10.41 -16.85
C PRO A 180 -2.10 11.67 -16.21
N GLU A 181 -2.38 12.64 -17.07
CA GLU A 181 -3.26 13.77 -16.75
C GLU A 181 -4.70 13.28 -16.52
N THR A 182 -5.50 14.10 -15.84
CA THR A 182 -6.84 13.75 -15.40
C THR A 182 -7.70 15.01 -15.28
N GLU A 183 -9.00 14.86 -15.54
CA GLU A 183 -9.99 15.92 -15.28
C GLU A 183 -10.48 15.90 -13.83
N SER A 184 -10.14 14.86 -13.07
CA SER A 184 -10.49 14.74 -11.65
C SER A 184 -9.57 15.58 -10.76
N ILE A 185 -9.99 15.84 -9.53
CA ILE A 185 -9.11 16.47 -8.54
C ILE A 185 -8.12 15.41 -8.02
N ARG A 186 -6.84 15.56 -8.36
CA ARG A 186 -5.76 14.67 -7.90
C ARG A 186 -5.51 14.85 -6.41
N ILE A 187 -5.72 13.79 -5.63
CA ILE A 187 -5.48 13.77 -4.18
C ILE A 187 -4.07 13.28 -3.85
N ASP A 188 -3.64 13.59 -2.62
CA ASP A 188 -2.35 13.16 -2.09
C ASP A 188 -2.54 12.08 -1.03
N ILE A 189 -1.96 10.91 -1.27
CA ILE A 189 -1.74 9.89 -0.26
C ILE A 189 -0.30 10.06 0.22
N ASN A 190 -0.13 10.83 1.30
CA ASN A 190 1.20 11.17 1.82
C ASN A 190 1.89 9.93 2.42
N LEU A 191 1.11 9.07 3.04
CA LEU A 191 1.56 7.82 3.62
C LEU A 191 0.37 6.86 3.65
N GLY A 192 0.58 5.62 3.27
CA GLY A 192 -0.32 4.56 3.64
C GLY A 192 0.34 3.20 3.60
N CYS A 193 -0.23 2.28 4.37
CA CYS A 193 0.18 0.90 4.34
C CYS A 193 -0.96 -0.05 4.67
N LEU A 194 -0.78 -1.28 4.19
CA LEU A 194 -1.46 -2.47 4.68
C LEU A 194 -0.39 -3.44 5.18
N ASN A 195 -0.42 -3.78 6.47
CA ASN A 195 0.41 -4.83 7.04
C ASN A 195 -0.45 -6.08 7.23
N ILE A 196 0.01 -7.21 6.69
CA ILE A 196 -0.68 -8.49 6.82
C ILE A 196 0.25 -9.40 7.60
N HIS A 197 -0.05 -9.58 8.87
CA HIS A 197 0.75 -10.31 9.85
C HIS A 197 0.15 -11.70 10.09
N GLN A 198 0.96 -12.74 9.91
CA GLN A 198 0.58 -14.11 10.22
C GLN A 198 0.79 -14.41 11.71
N ILE A 199 -0.31 -14.49 12.46
CA ILE A 199 -0.30 -14.87 13.87
C ILE A 199 -0.07 -16.38 13.97
N GLU A 200 -0.89 -17.16 13.26
CA GLU A 200 -0.80 -18.62 13.12
C GLU A 200 -1.01 -19.01 11.64
N ASP A 201 -0.87 -20.30 11.30
CA ASP A 201 -0.99 -20.76 9.91
C ASP A 201 -2.34 -20.40 9.28
N ASN A 202 -3.40 -20.35 10.08
CA ASN A 202 -4.75 -19.98 9.65
C ASN A 202 -5.35 -18.84 10.50
N GLU A 203 -4.50 -17.95 11.00
CA GLU A 203 -4.94 -16.74 11.68
C GLU A 203 -4.02 -15.57 11.34
N ILE A 204 -4.62 -14.46 10.94
CA ILE A 204 -3.90 -13.27 10.50
C ILE A 204 -4.48 -12.02 11.15
N GLN A 205 -3.60 -11.02 11.28
CA GLN A 205 -3.97 -9.64 11.58
C GLN A 205 -3.70 -8.79 10.34
N VAL A 206 -4.71 -8.03 9.93
CA VAL A 206 -4.62 -7.02 8.87
C VAL A 206 -4.67 -5.66 9.54
N SER A 207 -3.65 -4.85 9.30
CA SER A 207 -3.58 -3.49 9.85
C SER A 207 -3.41 -2.49 8.71
N LEU A 208 -4.20 -1.42 8.72
CA LEU A 208 -4.11 -0.33 7.76
C LEU A 208 -3.80 0.96 8.50
N VAL A 209 -2.93 1.78 7.94
CA VAL A 209 -2.76 3.18 8.32
C VAL A 209 -2.72 4.01 7.04
N ALA A 210 -3.39 5.16 7.01
CA ALA A 210 -3.30 6.09 5.89
C ALA A 210 -3.42 7.54 6.36
N ARG A 211 -2.65 8.41 5.70
CA ARG A 211 -2.74 9.87 5.74
C ARG A 211 -3.05 10.34 4.32
N VAL A 212 -4.20 10.98 4.15
CA VAL A 212 -4.72 11.37 2.84
C VAL A 212 -5.17 12.83 2.87
N ASP A 213 -4.63 13.64 1.97
CA ASP A 213 -5.10 14.99 1.67
C ASP A 213 -6.03 14.94 0.45
N VAL A 214 -7.33 15.10 0.74
CA VAL A 214 -8.41 15.07 -0.26
C VAL A 214 -8.60 16.40 -1.02
N LYS A 215 -7.70 17.36 -0.81
CA LYS A 215 -7.68 18.69 -1.45
C LYS A 215 -8.97 19.49 -1.25
N LEU A 216 -9.46 19.48 -0.01
CA LEU A 216 -10.57 20.34 0.43
C LEU A 216 -10.04 21.37 1.42
N ALA A 217 -10.22 22.67 1.13
CA ALA A 217 -9.75 23.76 1.98
C ALA A 217 -10.30 23.69 3.42
N LEU A 218 -11.51 23.16 3.57
CA LEU A 218 -12.09 22.75 4.84
C LEU A 218 -12.75 21.40 4.60
N ILE A 219 -12.25 20.34 5.24
CA ILE A 219 -12.88 19.02 5.15
C ILE A 219 -14.20 19.08 5.93
N PRO A 220 -15.37 18.98 5.29
CA PRO A 220 -16.63 18.96 6.01
C PRO A 220 -16.67 17.77 6.96
N SER A 221 -17.25 17.94 8.14
CA SER A 221 -17.42 16.83 9.10
C SER A 221 -18.20 15.65 8.50
N ALA A 222 -19.03 15.88 7.48
CA ALA A 222 -19.66 14.81 6.69
C ALA A 222 -18.66 13.92 5.93
N VAL A 223 -17.57 14.48 5.41
CA VAL A 223 -16.51 13.73 4.69
C VAL A 223 -15.66 12.94 5.67
N VAL A 224 -15.28 13.54 6.79
CA VAL A 224 -14.59 12.83 7.88
C VAL A 224 -15.45 11.68 8.39
N ASN A 225 -16.73 11.94 8.66
CA ASN A 225 -17.68 10.91 9.08
C ASN A 225 -17.89 9.83 8.01
N TYR A 226 -17.93 10.19 6.72
CA TYR A 226 -18.05 9.22 5.63
C TYR A 226 -16.79 8.36 5.51
N ALA A 227 -15.59 8.95 5.51
CA ALA A 227 -14.33 8.20 5.47
C ALA A 227 -14.16 7.27 6.68
N ALA A 228 -14.50 7.76 7.88
CA ALA A 228 -14.34 7.01 9.11
C ALA A 228 -15.43 5.95 9.34
N LYS A 229 -16.70 6.22 8.97
CA LYS A 229 -17.82 5.26 9.13
C LYS A 229 -17.99 4.34 7.94
N HIS A 230 -17.78 4.83 6.72
CA HIS A 230 -18.06 4.15 5.45
C HIS A 230 -16.83 3.80 4.61
N GLY A 231 -15.67 4.41 4.86
CA GLY A 231 -14.44 4.09 4.15
C GLY A 231 -13.74 2.88 4.78
N VAL A 232 -13.00 3.11 5.86
CA VAL A 232 -12.02 2.13 6.35
C VAL A 232 -12.67 0.88 6.96
N PHE A 233 -13.76 1.04 7.73
CA PHE A 233 -14.46 -0.11 8.31
C PHE A 233 -15.05 -1.02 7.22
N PHE A 234 -15.68 -0.44 6.19
CA PHE A 234 -16.26 -1.23 5.10
C PHE A 234 -15.18 -1.80 4.18
N PHE A 235 -14.05 -1.11 4.01
CA PHE A 235 -12.89 -1.70 3.36
C PHE A 235 -12.43 -2.97 4.07
N MET A 236 -12.29 -2.95 5.41
CA MET A 236 -11.91 -4.14 6.17
C MET A 236 -12.94 -5.27 6.06
N ASN A 237 -14.23 -4.95 6.17
CA ASN A 237 -15.29 -5.93 5.91
C ASN A 237 -15.19 -6.53 4.50
N ALA A 238 -14.99 -5.70 3.48
CA ALA A 238 -14.89 -6.18 2.10
C ALA A 238 -13.66 -7.09 1.91
N VAL A 239 -12.51 -6.76 2.54
CA VAL A 239 -11.34 -7.66 2.55
C VAL A 239 -11.70 -9.01 3.16
N LYS A 240 -12.43 -9.02 4.29
CA LYS A 240 -12.88 -10.24 4.95
C LYS A 240 -13.81 -11.07 4.05
N GLU A 241 -14.86 -10.44 3.51
CA GLU A 241 -15.82 -11.08 2.59
C GLU A 241 -15.10 -11.68 1.38
N MET A 242 -14.18 -10.95 0.76
CA MET A 242 -13.40 -11.43 -0.39
C MET A 242 -12.49 -12.63 -0.06
N CYS A 243 -12.03 -12.76 1.18
CA CYS A 243 -11.28 -13.94 1.62
C CYS A 243 -12.18 -15.12 1.90
N ASP A 244 -13.33 -14.90 2.54
CA ASP A 244 -14.33 -15.93 2.78
C ASP A 244 -14.83 -16.53 1.45
N GLU A 245 -14.97 -15.69 0.42
CA GLU A 245 -15.40 -16.07 -0.94
C GLU A 245 -14.24 -16.47 -1.87
N TYR A 246 -12.98 -16.47 -1.40
CA TYR A 246 -11.83 -16.77 -2.24
C TYR A 246 -11.91 -18.15 -2.94
N PRO A 247 -12.31 -19.25 -2.27
CA PRO A 247 -12.44 -20.56 -2.93
C PRO A 247 -13.49 -20.55 -4.05
N GLY A 248 -13.09 -20.91 -5.26
CA GLY A 248 -13.94 -20.87 -6.45
C GLY A 248 -14.13 -19.47 -7.06
N SER A 249 -13.48 -18.45 -6.51
CA SER A 249 -13.51 -17.10 -7.09
C SER A 249 -12.62 -16.99 -8.33
N LYS A 250 -12.86 -15.93 -9.11
CA LYS A 250 -11.96 -15.51 -10.19
C LYS A 250 -10.51 -15.28 -9.74
N TYR A 251 -10.28 -14.93 -8.46
CA TYR A 251 -8.93 -14.73 -7.94
C TYR A 251 -8.19 -16.06 -7.84
N GLU A 252 -8.87 -17.12 -7.42
CA GLU A 252 -8.29 -18.46 -7.40
C GLU A 252 -7.96 -18.94 -8.83
N GLU A 253 -8.82 -18.64 -9.81
CA GLU A 253 -8.55 -18.93 -11.21
C GLU A 253 -7.34 -18.16 -11.75
N LEU A 254 -7.23 -16.86 -11.44
CA LEU A 254 -6.10 -16.03 -11.81
C LEU A 254 -4.80 -16.54 -11.20
N VAL A 255 -4.83 -16.98 -9.94
CA VAL A 255 -3.70 -17.59 -9.26
C VAL A 255 -3.21 -18.82 -10.02
N ARG A 256 -4.12 -19.69 -10.47
CA ARG A 256 -3.78 -20.86 -11.29
C ARG A 256 -3.24 -20.46 -12.67
N SER A 257 -3.70 -19.34 -13.24
CA SER A 257 -3.28 -18.86 -14.56
C SER A 257 -1.89 -18.20 -14.57
N LYS A 258 -1.39 -17.73 -13.42
CA LYS A 258 -0.11 -17.01 -13.27
C LYS A 258 0.85 -17.71 -12.29
N PRO A 259 1.19 -19.00 -12.49
CA PRO A 259 1.91 -19.80 -11.50
C PRO A 259 3.26 -19.21 -11.09
N GLU A 260 4.05 -18.67 -12.03
CA GLU A 260 5.37 -18.10 -11.73
C GLU A 260 5.31 -16.90 -10.76
N TYR A 261 4.26 -16.09 -10.85
CA TYR A 261 4.08 -14.94 -9.97
C TYR A 261 3.64 -15.38 -8.56
N TYR A 262 2.67 -16.29 -8.49
CA TYR A 262 2.09 -16.71 -7.21
C TYR A 262 2.93 -17.72 -6.44
N GLU A 263 3.73 -18.56 -7.11
CA GLU A 263 4.72 -19.40 -6.43
C GLU A 263 5.83 -18.55 -5.78
N GLU A 264 6.18 -17.41 -6.38
CA GLU A 264 7.11 -16.47 -5.75
C GLU A 264 6.52 -15.86 -4.46
N ILE A 265 5.23 -15.52 -4.46
CA ILE A 265 4.54 -15.05 -3.25
C ILE A 265 4.56 -16.15 -2.17
N LYS A 266 4.21 -17.40 -2.52
CA LYS A 266 4.25 -18.53 -1.59
C LYS A 266 5.65 -18.76 -1.03
N ARG A 267 6.68 -18.67 -1.87
CA ARG A 267 8.08 -18.80 -1.45
C ARG A 267 8.45 -17.74 -0.41
N ARG A 268 8.01 -16.49 -0.58
CA ARG A 268 8.23 -15.42 0.39
C ARG A 268 7.52 -15.69 1.71
N ILE A 269 6.26 -16.12 1.67
CA ILE A 269 5.51 -16.49 2.88
C ILE A 269 6.21 -17.65 3.62
N SER A 270 6.73 -18.64 2.89
CA SER A 270 7.43 -19.78 3.50
C SER A 270 8.71 -19.40 4.27
N SER A 271 9.27 -18.21 4.01
CA SER A 271 10.43 -17.70 4.76
C SER A 271 10.08 -17.18 6.17
N PHE A 272 8.79 -17.18 6.54
CA PHE A 272 8.32 -16.80 7.88
C PHE A 272 8.45 -17.94 8.90
N ILE A 273 8.86 -19.13 8.45
CA ILE A 273 8.97 -20.38 9.23
C ILE A 273 10.43 -20.64 9.59
#